data_AF-A0A5P1FGE3-F1
#
_entry.id   AF-A0A5P1FGE3-F1
#
_cell.length_a   1.000
_cell.length_b   1.000
_cell.length_c   1.000
_cell.angle_alpha   90.00
_cell.angle_beta   90.00
_cell.angle_gamma   90.00
#
_symmetry.space_group_name_H-M   'P 1'
#
loop_
_entity.id
_entity.type
_entity.pdbx_description
1 polymer ?
#
loop_
_entity_poly.entity_id
_entity_poly.type
_entity_poly.pdbx_seq_one_letter_code
_entity_poly.pdbx_strand_id
1 'polypeptide(L)'
;MESEIVIRYRIVGVGMMGREHMTNLSHLRSHGAVLTCVADPHPASQTLALQLSESLSVPSSPPLKESYVALEKAIRSLASFYSKAGPFAALSEEVKTSVLDDLNSAEAYL
;
A
#
# COMPACT_ATOMS: atom_id res chain seq x y z
N MET A 1 1.67 -4.31 28.57
CA MET A 1 1.11 -5.01 27.39
C MET A 1 1.67 -4.26 26.21
N GLU A 2 2.78 -4.74 25.64
CA GLU A 2 3.32 -4.15 24.41
C GLU A 2 2.23 -4.31 23.35
N SER A 3 1.80 -3.21 22.76
CA SER A 3 0.88 -3.25 21.62
C SER A 3 1.54 -4.07 20.53
N GLU A 4 0.91 -5.17 20.13
CA GLU A 4 1.35 -6.02 19.03
C GLU A 4 1.58 -5.12 17.80
N ILE A 5 2.80 -5.07 17.28
CA ILE A 5 3.14 -4.21 16.15
C ILE A 5 2.42 -4.75 14.91
N VAL A 6 1.40 -4.01 14.46
CA VAL A 6 0.68 -4.33 13.23
C VAL A 6 1.33 -3.59 12.07
N ILE A 7 1.80 -4.34 11.06
CA ILE A 7 2.32 -3.78 9.82
C ILE A 7 1.24 -3.93 8.74
N ARG A 8 0.68 -2.80 8.30
CA ARG A 8 -0.37 -2.74 7.30
C ARG A 8 0.23 -2.65 5.90
N TYR A 9 -0.15 -3.57 5.03
CA TYR A 9 0.29 -3.64 3.64
C TYR A 9 -0.84 -3.24 2.70
N ARG A 10 -0.46 -2.51 1.65
CA ARG A 10 -1.31 -2.23 0.49
C ARG A 10 -0.59 -2.70 -0.76
N ILE A 11 -1.33 -3.24 -1.71
CA ILE A 11 -0.78 -3.68 -3.00
C ILE A 11 -1.43 -2.85 -4.11
N VAL A 12 -0.60 -2.20 -4.92
CA VAL A 12 -1.01 -1.49 -6.14
C VAL A 12 -0.42 -2.22 -7.35
N GLY A 13 -1.29 -2.71 -8.23
CA GLY A 13 -0.98 -3.63 -9.32
C GLY A 13 -0.95 -5.09 -8.84
N VAL A 14 -1.96 -5.89 -9.20
CA VAL A 14 -2.14 -7.26 -8.70
C VAL A 14 -1.96 -8.29 -9.82
N GLY A 15 -0.86 -8.16 -10.56
CA GLY A 15 -0.41 -9.16 -11.55
C GLY A 15 0.12 -10.45 -10.90
N MET A 16 1.02 -11.17 -11.59
CA MET A 16 1.62 -12.39 -11.03
C MET A 16 2.34 -12.12 -9.70
N MET A 17 3.20 -11.10 -9.65
CA MET A 17 3.97 -10.74 -8.46
C MET A 17 3.08 -10.22 -7.31
N GLY A 18 2.07 -9.41 -7.61
CA GLY A 18 1.15 -8.89 -6.59
C GLY A 18 0.39 -10.01 -5.88
N ARG A 19 -0.08 -11.02 -6.61
CA ARG A 19 -0.74 -12.21 -6.04
C ARG A 19 0.20 -13.04 -5.17
N GLU A 20 1.46 -13.21 -5.57
CA GLU A 20 2.47 -13.88 -4.76
C GLU A 20 2.69 -13.16 -3.43
N HIS A 21 2.78 -11.82 -3.45
CA HIS A 21 2.85 -11.03 -2.22
C HIS A 21 1.63 -11.21 -1.32
N MET A 22 0.42 -11.27 -1.88
CA MET A 22 -0.79 -11.55 -1.10
C MET A 22 -0.70 -12.89 -0.36
N THR A 23 -0.24 -13.94 -1.05
CA THR A 23 -0.03 -15.27 -0.45
C THR A 23 1.03 -15.21 0.64
N ASN A 24 2.18 -14.59 0.39
CA ASN A 24 3.25 -14.47 1.38
C ASN A 24 2.80 -13.72 2.63
N LEU A 25 2.07 -12.60 2.47
CA LEU A 25 1.50 -11.84 3.58
C LEU A 25 0.48 -12.66 4.39
N SER A 26 -0.27 -13.57 3.74
CA SER A 26 -1.21 -14.45 4.44
C SER A 26 -0.53 -15.37 5.46
N HIS A 27 0.71 -15.79 5.19
CA HIS A 27 1.51 -16.60 6.11
C HIS A 27 2.10 -15.80 7.28
N LEU A 28 2.22 -14.47 7.15
CA LEU A 28 2.83 -13.59 8.15
C LEU A 28 1.82 -12.95 9.10
N ARG A 29 0.54 -13.29 9.01
CA ARG A 29 -0.51 -12.66 9.83
C ARG A 29 -0.38 -12.89 11.31
N SER A 30 0.07 -14.07 11.72
CA SER A 30 0.37 -14.37 13.12
C SER A 30 1.55 -13.58 13.66
N HIS A 31 2.23 -12.81 12.80
CA HIS A 31 3.35 -11.92 13.14
C HIS A 31 2.99 -10.43 12.88
N GLY A 32 1.68 -10.10 12.81
CA GLY A 32 1.20 -8.73 12.71
C GLY A 32 1.11 -8.14 11.29
N ALA A 33 1.44 -8.89 10.23
CA ALA A 33 1.30 -8.41 8.85
C ALA A 33 -0.16 -8.50 8.38
N VAL A 34 -0.74 -7.37 7.96
CA VAL A 34 -2.14 -7.29 7.54
C VAL A 34 -2.23 -6.63 6.16
N LEU A 35 -2.70 -7.38 5.16
CA LEU A 35 -3.10 -6.78 3.88
C LEU A 35 -4.43 -6.06 4.07
N THR A 36 -4.46 -4.74 3.87
CA THR A 36 -5.66 -3.91 4.10
C THR A 36 -6.40 -3.57 2.82
N CYS A 37 -5.69 -3.39 1.71
CA CYS A 37 -6.26 -2.95 0.45
C CYS A 37 -5.47 -3.48 -0.75
N VAL A 38 -6.19 -3.80 -1.83
CA VAL A 38 -5.64 -4.16 -3.14
C VAL A 38 -6.22 -3.25 -4.22
N ALA A 39 -5.36 -2.71 -5.09
CA ALA A 39 -5.74 -1.82 -6.18
C ALA A 39 -5.11 -2.28 -7.49
N ASP A 40 -5.87 -2.36 -8.58
CA ASP A 40 -5.39 -2.69 -9.91
C ASP A 40 -6.11 -1.81 -10.95
N PRO A 41 -5.39 -1.19 -11.90
CA PRO A 41 -6.02 -0.37 -12.93
C PRO A 41 -6.92 -1.17 -13.89
N HIS A 42 -6.77 -2.49 -13.96
CA HIS A 42 -7.60 -3.37 -14.78
C HIS A 42 -8.74 -4.01 -13.96
N PRO A 43 -10.02 -3.73 -14.26
CA PRO A 43 -11.16 -4.19 -13.44
C PRO A 43 -11.25 -5.71 -13.23
N ALA A 44 -10.90 -6.52 -14.25
CA ALA A 44 -10.90 -7.96 -14.10
C ALA A 44 -9.81 -8.44 -13.14
N SER A 45 -8.61 -7.82 -13.21
CA SER A 45 -7.51 -8.11 -12.29
C SER A 45 -7.86 -7.69 -10.86
N GLN A 46 -8.47 -6.51 -10.68
CA GLN A 46 -9.00 -6.06 -9.38
C GLN A 46 -9.99 -7.06 -8.78
N THR A 47 -10.91 -7.60 -9.59
CA THR A 47 -11.91 -8.56 -9.13
C THR A 47 -11.25 -9.86 -8.69
N LEU A 48 -10.31 -10.39 -9.47
CA LEU A 48 -9.54 -11.59 -9.13
C LEU A 48 -8.69 -11.39 -7.87
N ALA A 49 -8.15 -10.18 -7.65
CA ALA A 49 -7.41 -9.85 -6.45
C ALA A 49 -8.28 -9.92 -5.19
N LEU A 50 -9.49 -9.34 -5.24
CA LEU A 50 -10.44 -9.41 -4.12
C LEU A 50 -10.85 -10.85 -3.83
N GLN A 51 -11.15 -11.65 -4.85
CA GLN A 51 -11.46 -13.09 -4.71
C GLN A 51 -10.28 -13.88 -4.11
N LEU A 52 -9.04 -13.58 -4.53
CA LEU A 52 -7.85 -14.19 -3.93
C LEU A 52 -7.75 -13.83 -2.46
N SER A 53 -7.98 -12.57 -2.10
CA SER A 53 -7.96 -12.14 -0.71
C SER A 53 -8.97 -12.92 0.15
N GLU A 54 -10.20 -13.07 -0.33
CA GLU A 54 -11.23 -13.88 0.32
C GLU A 54 -10.78 -15.33 0.51
N SER A 55 -10.21 -15.94 -0.53
CA SER A 55 -9.72 -17.33 -0.48
C SER A 55 -8.57 -17.54 0.52
N LEU A 56 -7.71 -16.53 0.68
CA LEU A 56 -6.64 -16.51 1.67
C LEU A 56 -7.16 -16.14 3.06
N SER A 57 -8.46 -15.86 3.21
CA SER A 57 -9.09 -15.33 4.43
C SER A 57 -8.56 -13.95 4.86
N VAL A 58 -7.93 -13.17 3.95
CA VAL A 58 -7.45 -11.81 4.27
C VAL A 58 -8.61 -10.84 4.02
N PRO A 59 -8.97 -9.99 4.99
CA PRO A 59 -9.90 -8.92 4.71
C PRO A 59 -9.18 -7.85 3.87
N SER A 60 -9.49 -7.76 2.57
CA SER A 60 -9.06 -6.64 1.74
C SER A 60 -10.27 -5.94 1.15
N SER A 61 -10.30 -4.61 1.22
CA SER A 61 -11.28 -3.79 0.50
C SER A 61 -10.67 -3.21 -0.78
N PRO A 62 -11.48 -2.80 -1.77
CA PRO A 62 -11.02 -1.87 -2.78
C PRO A 62 -10.56 -0.55 -2.11
N PRO A 63 -9.63 0.21 -2.72
CA PRO A 63 -9.19 1.49 -2.17
C PRO A 63 -10.36 2.49 -2.19
N LEU A 64 -10.54 3.21 -1.08
CA LEU A 64 -11.32 4.45 -1.12
C LEU A 64 -10.62 5.45 -2.05
N LYS A 65 -11.41 6.21 -2.80
CA LYS A 65 -10.89 7.16 -3.79
C LYS A 65 -9.96 8.19 -3.13
N GLU A 66 -10.34 8.67 -1.95
CA GLU A 66 -9.59 9.65 -1.16
C GLU A 66 -8.25 9.09 -0.70
N SER A 67 -8.26 7.84 -0.22
CA SER A 67 -7.04 7.12 0.11
C SER A 67 -6.11 6.99 -1.09
N TYR A 68 -6.65 6.64 -2.25
CA TYR A 68 -5.87 6.45 -3.46
C TYR A 68 -5.23 7.77 -3.90
N VAL A 69 -5.98 8.87 -3.88
CA VAL A 69 -5.49 10.21 -4.21
C VAL A 69 -4.38 10.65 -3.26
N ALA A 70 -4.52 10.42 -1.95
CA ALA A 70 -3.48 10.75 -0.98
C ALA A 70 -2.19 9.93 -1.21
N LEU A 71 -2.32 8.63 -1.49
CA LEU A 71 -1.18 7.78 -1.83
C LEU A 71 -0.50 8.18 -3.14
N GLU A 72 -1.30 8.55 -4.15
CA GLU A 72 -0.78 9.04 -5.44
C GLU A 72 0.03 10.33 -5.25
N LYS A 73 -0.42 11.25 -4.39
CA LYS A 73 0.34 12.47 -4.05
C LYS A 73 1.70 12.14 -3.43
N ALA A 74 1.74 11.24 -2.45
CA ALA A 74 2.98 10.80 -1.83
C ALA A 74 3.96 10.21 -2.87
N ILE A 75 3.48 9.30 -3.71
CA ILE A 75 4.30 8.66 -4.76
C ILE A 75 4.80 9.69 -5.78
N ARG A 76 3.94 10.62 -6.22
CA ARG A 76 4.33 11.69 -7.15
C ARG A 76 5.36 12.65 -6.56
N SER A 77 5.23 12.97 -5.27
CA SER A 77 6.20 13.79 -4.54
C SER A 77 7.59 13.13 -4.54
N LEU A 78 7.65 11.84 -4.18
CA LEU A 78 8.88 11.04 -4.22
C LEU A 78 9.45 10.95 -5.65
N ALA A 79 8.61 10.65 -6.64
CA ALA A 79 9.03 10.54 -8.03
C ALA A 79 9.61 11.86 -8.56
N SER A 80 8.96 12.99 -8.24
CA SER A 80 9.44 14.32 -8.65
C SER A 80 10.79 14.66 -8.00
N PHE A 81 10.94 14.35 -6.71
CA PHE A 81 12.21 14.54 -6.01
C PHE A 81 13.33 13.71 -6.64
N TYR A 82 13.14 12.40 -6.75
CA TYR A 82 14.17 11.49 -7.25
C TYR A 82 14.47 11.66 -8.74
N SER A 83 13.51 12.13 -9.55
CA SER A 83 13.77 12.48 -10.95
C SER A 83 14.80 13.61 -11.12
N LYS A 84 14.95 14.47 -10.10
CA LYS A 84 15.85 15.63 -10.11
C LYS A 84 17.13 15.35 -9.32
N ALA A 85 16.98 14.72 -8.15
CA ALA A 85 18.08 14.50 -7.21
C ALA A 85 18.85 13.19 -7.48
N GLY A 86 18.25 12.25 -8.21
CA GLY A 86 18.80 10.90 -8.44
C GLY A 86 18.42 9.92 -7.32
N PRO A 87 18.41 8.60 -7.61
CA PRO A 87 17.77 7.58 -6.76
C PRO A 87 18.44 7.36 -5.39
N PHE A 88 19.68 7.82 -5.22
CA PHE A 88 20.44 7.66 -3.98
C PHE A 88 20.48 8.94 -3.13
N ALA A 89 19.80 10.01 -3.56
CA ALA A 89 19.77 11.26 -2.82
C ALA A 89 18.99 11.11 -1.51
N ALA A 90 19.51 11.69 -0.43
CA ALA A 90 18.76 11.77 0.82
C ALA A 90 17.56 12.71 0.66
N LEU A 91 16.39 12.28 1.13
CA LEU A 91 15.19 13.13 1.14
C LEU A 91 15.42 14.36 2.02
N SER A 92 14.98 15.53 1.54
CA SER A 92 14.92 16.72 2.40
C SER A 92 13.83 16.55 3.47
N GLU A 93 13.99 17.23 4.61
CA GLU A 93 12.99 17.17 5.70
C GLU A 93 11.61 17.67 5.26
N GLU A 94 11.56 18.63 4.33
CA GLU A 94 10.31 19.13 3.74
C GLU A 94 9.58 18.03 2.96
N VAL A 95 10.27 17.34 2.03
CA VAL A 95 9.68 16.26 1.23
C VAL A 95 9.26 15.10 2.13
N LYS A 96 10.11 14.75 3.10
CA LYS A 96 9.83 13.68 4.06
C LYS A 96 8.56 13.98 4.88
N THR A 97 8.42 15.19 5.41
CA THR A 97 7.23 15.59 6.18
C THR A 97 5.99 15.55 5.31
N SER A 98 6.03 16.13 4.11
CA SER A 98 4.91 16.09 3.17
C SER A 98 4.49 14.67 2.80
N VAL A 99 5.45 13.77 2.55
CA VAL A 99 5.15 12.36 2.23
C VAL A 99 4.52 11.67 3.42
N LEU A 100 5.01 11.89 4.65
CA LEU A 100 4.42 11.31 5.85
C LEU A 100 2.99 11.81 6.09
N ASP A 101 2.72 13.10 5.85
CA ASP A 101 1.37 13.66 5.99
C ASP A 101 0.39 13.07 4.97
N ASP A 102 0.82 12.91 3.71
CA ASP A 102 0.02 12.24 2.67
C ASP A 102 -0.23 10.76 3.01
N LEU A 103 0.76 10.04 3.55
CA LEU A 103 0.62 8.65 3.98
C LEU A 103 -0.33 8.50 5.18
N ASN A 104 -0.21 9.36 6.19
CA ASN A 104 -1.12 9.41 7.34
C ASN A 104 -2.56 9.73 6.89
N SER A 105 -2.71 10.67 5.95
CA SER A 105 -4.00 10.98 5.35
C SER A 105 -4.58 9.78 4.60
N ALA A 106 -3.75 9.05 3.85
CA ALA A 106 -4.17 7.85 3.14
C ALA A 106 -4.58 6.71 4.08
N GLU A 107 -3.96 6.63 5.27
CA GLU A 107 -4.31 5.67 6.32
C GLU A 107 -5.63 6.03 7.02
N ALA A 108 -5.93 7.32 7.21
CA ALA A 108 -7.19 7.77 7.80
C ALA A 108 -8.45 7.39 6.99
N TYR A 109 -8.27 6.98 5.73
CA TYR A 109 -9.32 6.49 4.83
C TYR A 109 -9.33 4.94 4.70
N LEU A 110 -8.76 4.21 5.66
CA LEU A 110 -8.91 2.74 5.80
C LEU A 110 -10.07 2.40 6.73
#